data_AF-A0A7M4EIJ7-F1
#
_entry.id   AF-A0A7M4EIJ7-F1
#
_cell.length_a   1.000
_cell.length_b   1.000
_cell.length_c   1.000
_cell.angle_alpha   90.00
_cell.angle_beta   90.00
_cell.angle_gamma   90.00
#
_symmetry.space_group_name_H-M   'P 1'
#
loop_
_entity.id
_entity.type
_entity.pdbx_description
1 polymer ?
#
loop_
_entity_poly.entity_id
_entity_poly.type
_entity_poly.pdbx_seq_one_letter_code
_entity_poly.pdbx_strand_id
1 'polypeptide(L)'
;KCGFLPLLLILFPLAWQGPAWGAKEKCSTEMYTLSGECCKACNLGEGVVQPCGVNQTVCEPCLDSVTYSDVVSATEACKPCTQCVGLQSMSAPCVESDDAVCRCAYGYYQDEESGKCKECKICEVGFGLMFPCGDTQDTICEECPEGTFSDEANHVDPCLPCTICEENEVLVKECTPVFDAECRDLHPRWSPRTPTLMGSESPMSFTKDPYDTEGIVSTLAGTVTTIMGSSQPVVSRGTADNLIPVYCSILAAVVVGLVAYIAFKRWNSCKQNKQAANNRPVNQTPSPEGEKLHSDSGISVDSQSLHDQQPQTQTTQGQALKGDGNLYTSLPANKQEEVEKLLNSSTEDTWRHLAGELGYKEDHIDSFTQEECPVRALLADWASKDSATVDALYSALRKIQRGDIVESLYSESTATSPV
;
A
#
# COMPACT_ATOMS: atom_id res chain seq x y z
N LYS A 1 52.03 -42.62 16.10
CA LYS A 1 52.73 -43.89 16.43
C LYS A 1 51.85 -45.04 15.92
N CYS A 2 52.46 -46.12 15.41
CA CYS A 2 51.92 -47.39 14.88
C CYS A 2 50.41 -47.67 15.11
N GLY A 3 49.59 -48.15 14.17
CA GLY A 3 49.88 -48.88 12.92
C GLY A 3 49.78 -50.40 13.13
N PHE A 4 48.81 -51.08 12.50
CA PHE A 4 48.80 -52.52 12.14
C PHE A 4 47.59 -52.87 11.24
N LEU A 5 47.83 -53.69 10.21
CA LEU A 5 46.86 -54.43 9.36
C LEU A 5 46.40 -55.73 10.12
N PRO A 6 45.55 -56.67 9.61
CA PRO A 6 44.89 -56.79 8.29
C PRO A 6 43.44 -57.35 8.24
N LEU A 7 42.92 -57.48 7.00
CA LEU A 7 41.96 -58.47 6.45
C LEU A 7 40.82 -59.06 7.33
N LEU A 8 39.58 -59.01 6.80
CA LEU A 8 38.85 -60.24 6.45
C LEU A 8 37.81 -60.04 5.35
N LEU A 9 37.68 -61.02 4.45
CA LEU A 9 36.71 -61.10 3.34
C LEU A 9 35.36 -61.64 3.83
N ILE A 10 34.24 -61.03 3.43
CA ILE A 10 32.94 -61.72 3.30
C ILE A 10 32.24 -61.26 2.00
N LEU A 11 31.57 -62.20 1.35
CA LEU A 11 31.05 -62.15 -0.01
C LEU A 11 29.70 -61.42 -0.13
N PHE A 12 29.49 -60.71 -1.24
CA PHE A 12 28.16 -60.33 -1.72
C PHE A 12 27.45 -61.53 -2.40
N PRO A 13 26.17 -61.80 -2.08
CA PRO A 13 25.25 -62.45 -3.01
C PRO A 13 24.43 -61.42 -3.80
N LEU A 14 24.19 -61.75 -5.07
CA LEU A 14 23.32 -61.00 -5.98
C LEU A 14 21.82 -61.28 -5.71
N ALA A 15 21.00 -60.44 -6.35
CA ALA A 15 19.56 -60.62 -6.63
C ALA A 15 18.55 -60.39 -5.48
N TRP A 16 17.71 -59.35 -5.67
CA TRP A 16 16.29 -59.58 -5.92
C TRP A 16 15.67 -58.42 -6.73
N GLN A 17 15.06 -58.71 -7.89
CA GLN A 17 14.15 -57.74 -8.54
C GLN A 17 12.83 -57.68 -7.75
N GLY A 18 12.53 -56.54 -7.15
CA GLY A 18 11.18 -56.24 -6.65
C GLY A 18 10.29 -55.68 -7.77
N PRO A 19 9.02 -56.10 -7.91
CA PRO A 19 8.13 -55.56 -8.92
C PRO A 19 7.62 -54.16 -8.56
N ALA A 20 7.49 -53.29 -9.55
CA ALA A 20 6.86 -51.99 -9.38
C ALA A 20 5.34 -52.16 -9.14
N TRP A 21 4.87 -51.90 -7.92
CA TRP A 21 3.45 -51.74 -7.66
C TRP A 21 3.00 -50.36 -8.16
N GLY A 22 2.13 -50.34 -9.16
CA GLY A 22 1.42 -49.12 -9.56
C GLY A 22 0.53 -48.65 -8.42
N ALA A 23 0.76 -47.42 -7.96
CA ALA A 23 -0.12 -46.79 -6.98
C ALA A 23 -1.51 -46.59 -7.60
N LYS A 24 -2.55 -47.12 -6.95
CA LYS A 24 -3.93 -46.88 -7.35
C LYS A 24 -4.32 -45.50 -6.86
N GLU A 25 -4.36 -44.51 -7.76
CA GLU A 25 -4.63 -43.12 -7.39
C GLU A 25 -6.00 -43.00 -6.69
N LYS A 26 -6.03 -42.20 -5.62
CA LYS A 26 -7.24 -41.99 -4.81
C LYS A 26 -8.08 -40.89 -5.48
N CYS A 27 -9.32 -41.22 -5.84
CA CYS A 27 -10.24 -40.27 -6.47
C CYS A 27 -10.62 -39.13 -5.51
N SER A 28 -10.25 -37.89 -5.85
CA SER A 28 -10.46 -36.70 -5.01
C SER A 28 -11.94 -36.32 -4.82
N THR A 29 -12.80 -36.72 -5.74
CA THR A 29 -14.25 -36.41 -5.73
C THR A 29 -15.10 -37.50 -5.08
N GLU A 30 -14.49 -38.61 -4.67
CA GLU A 30 -15.11 -39.84 -4.12
C GLU A 30 -16.25 -40.47 -4.97
N MET A 31 -16.49 -39.93 -6.17
CA MET A 31 -17.53 -40.36 -7.11
C MET A 31 -16.91 -41.00 -8.36
N TYR A 32 -17.63 -41.95 -8.94
CA TYR A 32 -17.18 -42.69 -10.12
C TYR A 32 -18.30 -42.80 -11.16
N THR A 33 -17.91 -42.81 -12.43
CA THR A 33 -18.81 -43.17 -13.54
C THR A 33 -19.20 -44.64 -13.47
N LEU A 34 -20.24 -45.04 -14.22
CA LEU A 34 -20.59 -46.46 -14.39
C LEU A 34 -19.50 -47.30 -15.08
N SER A 35 -18.54 -46.67 -15.77
CA SER A 35 -17.34 -47.32 -16.30
C SER A 35 -16.22 -47.50 -15.26
N GLY A 36 -16.37 -46.95 -14.06
CA GLY A 36 -15.38 -47.02 -12.97
C GLY A 36 -14.28 -45.95 -13.02
N GLU A 37 -14.42 -44.94 -13.88
CA GLU A 37 -13.53 -43.78 -13.90
C GLU A 37 -13.88 -42.80 -12.77
N CYS A 38 -12.88 -42.15 -12.17
CA CYS A 38 -13.11 -41.06 -11.22
C CYS A 38 -13.84 -39.90 -11.92
N CYS A 39 -14.85 -39.32 -11.26
CA CYS A 39 -15.59 -38.19 -11.77
C CYS A 39 -14.74 -36.91 -11.73
N LYS A 40 -14.68 -36.19 -12.85
CA LYS A 40 -14.05 -34.85 -12.89
C LYS A 40 -14.81 -33.84 -12.04
N ALA A 41 -14.09 -32.95 -11.36
CA ALA A 41 -14.65 -31.76 -10.74
C ALA A 41 -14.63 -30.59 -11.72
N CYS A 42 -15.59 -29.68 -11.58
CA CYS A 42 -15.55 -28.33 -12.15
C CYS A 42 -14.63 -27.46 -11.28
N ASN A 43 -13.94 -26.51 -11.89
CA ASN A 43 -13.01 -25.63 -11.20
C ASN A 43 -13.74 -24.46 -10.52
N LEU A 44 -12.99 -23.61 -9.80
CA LEU A 44 -13.50 -22.30 -9.38
C LEU A 44 -13.92 -21.52 -10.63
N GLY A 45 -15.06 -20.83 -10.57
CA GLY A 45 -15.64 -20.19 -11.75
C GLY A 45 -16.49 -21.12 -12.63
N GLU A 46 -16.54 -22.43 -12.38
CA GLU A 46 -17.32 -23.39 -13.16
C GLU A 46 -18.33 -24.13 -12.26
N GLY A 47 -19.51 -24.41 -12.81
CA GLY A 47 -20.57 -25.18 -12.16
C GLY A 47 -20.97 -26.43 -12.93
N VAL A 48 -21.44 -27.44 -12.21
CA VAL A 48 -21.97 -28.69 -12.77
C VAL A 48 -23.33 -28.45 -13.43
N VAL A 49 -23.39 -28.64 -14.75
CA VAL A 49 -24.65 -28.63 -15.52
C VAL A 49 -25.22 -30.04 -15.66
N GLN A 50 -24.35 -31.05 -15.78
CA GLN A 50 -24.75 -32.46 -15.80
C GLN A 50 -23.87 -33.26 -14.82
N PRO A 51 -24.47 -33.92 -13.81
CA PRO A 51 -23.71 -34.71 -12.84
C PRO A 51 -23.10 -35.96 -13.48
N CYS A 52 -22.03 -36.45 -12.88
CA CYS A 52 -21.37 -37.69 -13.26
C CYS A 52 -22.30 -38.91 -13.10
N GLY A 53 -22.21 -39.87 -14.01
CA GLY A 53 -23.05 -41.08 -14.00
C GLY A 53 -22.68 -42.06 -15.11
N VAL A 54 -23.54 -42.22 -16.12
CA VAL A 54 -23.19 -42.92 -17.38
C VAL A 54 -22.03 -42.22 -18.10
N ASN A 55 -22.00 -40.89 -18.03
CA ASN A 55 -21.00 -40.02 -18.64
C ASN A 55 -20.23 -39.30 -17.53
N GLN A 56 -19.09 -38.69 -17.89
CA GLN A 56 -18.36 -37.78 -17.02
C GLN A 56 -19.17 -36.51 -16.71
N THR A 57 -18.79 -35.81 -15.64
CA THR A 57 -19.32 -34.49 -15.25
C THR A 57 -19.19 -33.50 -16.41
N VAL A 58 -20.23 -32.69 -16.63
CA VAL A 58 -20.20 -31.57 -17.59
C VAL A 58 -20.26 -30.26 -16.80
N CYS A 59 -19.25 -29.43 -17.04
CA CYS A 59 -19.07 -28.13 -16.41
C CYS A 59 -19.36 -27.01 -17.42
N GLU A 60 -19.86 -25.88 -16.92
CA GLU A 60 -20.02 -24.63 -17.67
C GLU A 60 -19.51 -23.47 -16.79
N PRO A 61 -18.86 -22.43 -17.34
CA PRO A 61 -18.51 -21.24 -16.58
C PRO A 61 -19.75 -20.57 -16.00
N CYS A 62 -19.60 -20.04 -14.79
CA CYS A 62 -20.63 -19.23 -14.15
C CYS A 62 -20.75 -17.87 -14.86
N LEU A 63 -21.90 -17.23 -14.72
CA LEU A 63 -22.20 -15.98 -15.44
C LEU A 63 -21.87 -14.80 -14.53
N ASP A 64 -20.84 -14.02 -14.89
CA ASP A 64 -20.42 -12.82 -14.18
C ASP A 64 -21.59 -11.92 -13.74
N SER A 65 -21.53 -11.40 -12.51
CA SER A 65 -22.58 -10.65 -11.81
C SER A 65 -23.93 -11.38 -11.55
N VAL A 66 -24.12 -12.62 -12.01
CA VAL A 66 -25.38 -13.38 -11.90
C VAL A 66 -25.22 -14.67 -11.10
N THR A 67 -24.15 -15.44 -11.33
CA THR A 67 -23.83 -16.68 -10.61
C THR A 67 -22.33 -16.84 -10.36
N TYR A 68 -21.99 -17.58 -9.30
CA TYR A 68 -20.60 -17.88 -8.92
C TYR A 68 -20.39 -19.35 -8.50
N SER A 69 -19.13 -19.79 -8.45
CA SER A 69 -18.71 -21.10 -7.92
C SER A 69 -17.37 -20.97 -7.19
N ASP A 70 -17.45 -20.98 -5.86
CA ASP A 70 -16.37 -20.82 -4.87
C ASP A 70 -15.68 -22.13 -4.47
N VAL A 71 -16.05 -23.25 -5.10
CA VAL A 71 -15.61 -24.59 -4.70
C VAL A 71 -15.36 -25.49 -5.90
N VAL A 72 -14.21 -26.17 -5.90
CA VAL A 72 -13.87 -27.21 -6.88
C VAL A 72 -14.72 -28.45 -6.60
N SER A 73 -15.80 -28.65 -7.37
CA SER A 73 -16.83 -29.66 -7.06
C SER A 73 -17.26 -30.45 -8.30
N ALA A 74 -17.54 -31.74 -8.11
CA ALA A 74 -18.14 -32.60 -9.14
C ALA A 74 -19.68 -32.72 -9.02
N THR A 75 -20.29 -31.97 -8.08
CA THR A 75 -21.75 -31.96 -7.84
C THR A 75 -22.37 -30.58 -7.72
N GLU A 76 -21.63 -29.52 -7.39
CA GLU A 76 -22.21 -28.19 -7.21
C GLU A 76 -22.36 -27.45 -8.54
N ALA A 77 -23.56 -26.95 -8.80
CA ALA A 77 -23.86 -26.00 -9.87
C ALA A 77 -23.51 -24.57 -9.43
N CYS A 78 -23.39 -23.65 -10.39
CA CYS A 78 -23.19 -22.23 -10.07
C CYS A 78 -24.33 -21.71 -9.17
N LYS A 79 -23.96 -21.07 -8.06
CA LYS A 79 -24.86 -20.47 -7.07
C LYS A 79 -25.30 -19.09 -7.55
N PRO A 80 -26.54 -18.64 -7.32
CA PRO A 80 -26.94 -17.27 -7.62
C PRO A 80 -26.18 -16.29 -6.72
N CYS A 81 -25.71 -15.18 -7.28
CA CYS A 81 -25.03 -14.12 -6.51
C CYS A 81 -25.95 -13.51 -5.44
N THR A 82 -25.38 -13.20 -4.28
CA THR A 82 -26.01 -12.43 -3.22
C THR A 82 -26.35 -11.02 -3.70
N GLN A 83 -27.55 -10.53 -3.38
CA GLN A 83 -28.01 -9.19 -3.74
C GLN A 83 -28.05 -8.28 -2.50
N CYS A 84 -27.27 -7.20 -2.53
CA CYS A 84 -27.28 -6.20 -1.46
C CYS A 84 -28.54 -5.35 -1.56
N VAL A 85 -29.46 -5.53 -0.61
CA VAL A 85 -30.77 -4.87 -0.59
C VAL A 85 -31.04 -4.17 0.73
N GLY A 86 -31.86 -3.10 0.67
CA GLY A 86 -32.21 -2.28 1.84
C GLY A 86 -31.08 -1.31 2.19
N LEU A 87 -30.63 -1.34 3.45
CA LEU A 87 -29.57 -0.48 3.99
C LEU A 87 -28.16 -1.07 3.77
N GLN A 88 -28.01 -1.98 2.81
CA GLN A 88 -26.74 -2.62 2.48
C GLN A 88 -26.23 -2.17 1.12
N SER A 89 -24.93 -1.91 1.04
CA SER A 89 -24.19 -1.68 -0.20
C SER A 89 -23.25 -2.84 -0.50
N MET A 90 -22.93 -3.00 -1.79
CA MET A 90 -21.93 -3.95 -2.26
C MET A 90 -20.52 -3.43 -1.90
N SER A 91 -19.77 -4.19 -1.10
CA SER A 91 -18.36 -3.92 -0.79
C SER A 91 -17.40 -4.68 -1.70
N ALA A 92 -17.82 -5.83 -2.21
CA ALA A 92 -17.12 -6.57 -3.27
C ALA A 92 -18.15 -7.09 -4.29
N PRO A 93 -17.89 -6.96 -5.60
CA PRO A 93 -18.78 -7.46 -6.64
C PRO A 93 -18.78 -8.99 -6.70
N CYS A 94 -19.89 -9.58 -7.14
CA CYS A 94 -19.92 -10.99 -7.49
C CYS A 94 -19.18 -11.22 -8.80
N VAL A 95 -18.25 -12.18 -8.79
CA VAL A 95 -17.49 -12.63 -9.96
C VAL A 95 -17.70 -14.14 -10.11
N GLU A 96 -17.28 -14.72 -11.23
CA GLU A 96 -17.51 -16.14 -11.52
C GLU A 96 -17.02 -17.07 -10.39
N SER A 97 -15.92 -16.73 -9.70
CA SER A 97 -15.33 -17.54 -8.62
C SER A 97 -15.80 -17.19 -7.19
N ASP A 98 -16.40 -16.03 -6.96
CA ASP A 98 -16.62 -15.49 -5.60
C ASP A 98 -17.92 -14.68 -5.52
N ASP A 99 -18.67 -14.85 -4.42
CA ASP A 99 -19.94 -14.15 -4.21
C ASP A 99 -19.77 -12.65 -3.96
N ALA A 100 -20.83 -11.87 -4.21
CA ALA A 100 -20.91 -10.49 -3.77
C ALA A 100 -20.87 -10.41 -2.24
N VAL A 101 -20.01 -9.53 -1.72
CA VAL A 101 -19.97 -9.21 -0.29
C VAL A 101 -20.78 -7.94 -0.06
N CYS A 102 -21.81 -8.05 0.78
CA CYS A 102 -22.63 -6.92 1.22
C CYS A 102 -22.19 -6.44 2.61
N ARG A 103 -22.24 -5.12 2.81
CA ARG A 103 -22.02 -4.44 4.09
C ARG A 103 -23.06 -3.36 4.27
N CYS A 104 -23.16 -2.78 5.47
CA CYS A 104 -24.03 -1.62 5.66
C CYS A 104 -23.58 -0.44 4.79
N ALA A 105 -24.55 0.32 4.28
CA ALA A 105 -24.29 1.48 3.44
C ALA A 105 -23.53 2.58 4.20
N TYR A 106 -22.89 3.49 3.47
CA TYR A 106 -22.24 4.66 4.08
C TYR A 106 -23.21 5.43 5.00
N GLY A 107 -22.76 5.77 6.20
CA GLY A 107 -23.62 6.33 7.26
C GLY A 107 -24.39 5.27 8.07
N TYR A 108 -24.10 3.97 7.91
CA TYR A 108 -24.68 2.88 8.71
C TYR A 108 -23.61 1.86 9.15
N TYR A 109 -23.75 1.33 10.36
CA TYR A 109 -22.96 0.20 10.89
C TYR A 109 -23.84 -1.02 11.15
N GLN A 110 -23.26 -2.22 11.12
CA GLN A 110 -23.95 -3.46 11.50
C GLN A 110 -23.94 -3.64 13.02
N ASP A 111 -25.12 -3.70 13.59
CA ASP A 111 -25.31 -3.94 15.02
C ASP A 111 -25.17 -5.42 15.37
N GLU A 112 -24.14 -5.78 16.14
CA GLU A 112 -23.83 -7.17 16.55
C GLU A 112 -25.02 -7.90 17.22
N GLU A 113 -25.85 -7.21 18.00
CA GLU A 113 -26.98 -7.84 18.72
C GLU A 113 -28.17 -8.16 17.80
N SER A 114 -28.49 -7.27 16.85
CA SER A 114 -29.64 -7.45 15.95
C SER A 114 -29.30 -7.94 14.54
N GLY A 115 -28.03 -7.94 14.16
CA GLY A 115 -27.53 -8.25 12.82
C GLY A 115 -27.91 -7.24 11.74
N LYS A 116 -28.49 -6.09 12.12
CA LYS A 116 -29.08 -5.09 11.21
C LYS A 116 -28.21 -3.85 11.10
N CYS A 117 -28.29 -3.19 9.95
CA CYS A 117 -27.73 -1.86 9.76
C CYS A 117 -28.50 -0.83 10.58
N LYS A 118 -27.78 -0.05 11.41
CA LYS A 118 -28.26 1.12 12.15
C LYS A 118 -27.53 2.36 11.67
N GLU A 119 -28.18 3.52 11.71
CA GLU A 119 -27.54 4.79 11.35
C GLU A 119 -26.38 5.09 12.31
N CYS A 120 -25.28 5.56 11.76
CA CYS A 120 -24.13 6.05 12.51
C CYS A 120 -24.54 7.27 13.34
N LYS A 121 -24.11 7.31 14.60
CA LYS A 121 -24.31 8.46 15.48
C LYS A 121 -23.65 9.70 14.89
N ILE A 122 -24.35 10.82 14.98
CA ILE A 122 -23.84 12.16 14.67
C ILE A 122 -23.17 12.74 15.92
N CYS A 123 -22.01 13.37 15.74
CA CYS A 123 -21.40 14.26 16.70
C CYS A 123 -22.07 15.63 16.57
N GLU A 124 -22.72 16.07 17.65
CA GLU A 124 -23.37 17.39 17.72
C GLU A 124 -22.33 18.50 17.81
N VAL A 125 -22.71 19.75 17.53
CA VAL A 125 -21.83 20.91 17.72
C VAL A 125 -21.21 20.93 19.13
N GLY A 126 -19.91 21.20 19.23
CA GLY A 126 -19.14 21.05 20.47
C GLY A 126 -18.53 19.65 20.67
N PHE A 127 -18.88 18.69 19.83
CA PHE A 127 -18.29 17.36 19.79
C PHE A 127 -17.72 17.07 18.41
N GLY A 128 -16.63 16.32 18.37
CA GLY A 128 -15.97 15.89 17.14
C GLY A 128 -15.76 14.38 17.10
N LEU A 129 -15.42 13.88 15.93
CA LEU A 129 -15.12 12.48 15.69
C LEU A 129 -13.83 12.04 16.42
N MET A 130 -13.95 11.05 17.32
CA MET A 130 -12.82 10.34 17.93
C MET A 130 -12.56 8.99 17.24
N PHE A 131 -13.61 8.25 16.89
CA PHE A 131 -13.49 7.03 16.06
C PHE A 131 -14.57 7.01 14.96
N PRO A 132 -14.20 6.73 13.70
CA PRO A 132 -15.12 6.69 12.56
C PRO A 132 -16.14 5.57 12.71
N CYS A 133 -17.32 5.78 12.15
CA CYS A 133 -18.27 4.70 11.94
C CYS A 133 -17.67 3.64 11.00
N GLY A 134 -17.69 2.38 11.42
CA GLY A 134 -17.12 1.24 10.70
C GLY A 134 -18.17 0.15 10.42
N ASP A 135 -17.72 -0.99 9.90
CA ASP A 135 -18.62 -2.09 9.52
C ASP A 135 -19.50 -2.59 10.67
N THR A 136 -18.94 -2.64 11.89
CA THR A 136 -19.59 -3.15 13.12
C THR A 136 -19.47 -2.20 14.32
N GLN A 137 -18.98 -0.97 14.09
CA GLN A 137 -18.73 0.03 15.12
C GLN A 137 -19.49 1.32 14.79
N ASP A 138 -20.28 1.80 15.75
CA ASP A 138 -20.90 3.12 15.70
C ASP A 138 -19.85 4.25 15.86
N THR A 139 -20.16 5.44 15.34
CA THR A 139 -19.37 6.66 15.54
C THR A 139 -19.15 6.93 17.03
N ILE A 140 -17.90 7.12 17.42
CA ILE A 140 -17.56 7.55 18.78
C ILE A 140 -17.11 9.01 18.73
N CYS A 141 -17.84 9.88 19.41
CA CYS A 141 -17.56 11.30 19.52
C CYS A 141 -16.87 11.64 20.84
N GLU A 142 -16.02 12.66 20.83
CA GLU A 142 -15.46 13.30 22.02
C GLU A 142 -15.92 14.77 22.14
N GLU A 143 -15.94 15.32 23.35
CA GLU A 143 -16.16 16.76 23.58
C GLU A 143 -14.88 17.52 23.17
N CYS A 144 -15.01 18.63 22.46
CA CYS A 144 -13.85 19.30 21.89
C CYS A 144 -12.92 19.87 22.99
N PRO A 145 -11.65 19.44 23.06
CA PRO A 145 -10.70 19.92 24.06
C PRO A 145 -10.34 21.41 23.89
N GLU A 146 -9.78 22.00 24.94
CA GLU A 146 -9.33 23.40 24.92
C GLU A 146 -8.42 23.70 23.72
N GLY A 147 -8.74 24.75 22.98
CA GLY A 147 -8.04 25.11 21.73
C GLY A 147 -8.57 24.41 20.47
N THR A 148 -9.71 23.72 20.55
CA THR A 148 -10.42 23.16 19.38
C THR A 148 -11.92 23.48 19.39
N PHE A 149 -12.57 23.34 18.24
CA PHE A 149 -14.01 23.56 18.05
C PHE A 149 -14.63 22.57 17.04
N SER A 150 -15.96 22.46 17.07
CA SER A 150 -16.78 21.77 16.07
C SER A 150 -18.11 22.54 15.94
N ASP A 151 -18.32 23.18 14.79
CA ASP A 151 -19.46 24.07 14.50
C ASP A 151 -20.53 23.44 13.58
N GLU A 152 -20.25 22.27 13.00
CA GLU A 152 -21.21 21.46 12.24
C GLU A 152 -21.56 20.14 12.96
N ALA A 153 -22.81 19.68 12.82
CA ALA A 153 -23.25 18.41 13.37
C ALA A 153 -23.16 17.29 12.31
N ASN A 154 -22.11 16.47 12.37
CA ASN A 154 -21.89 15.37 11.43
C ASN A 154 -21.16 14.18 12.09
N HIS A 155 -20.82 13.13 11.32
CA HIS A 155 -20.19 11.89 11.81
C HIS A 155 -18.79 11.64 11.21
N VAL A 156 -18.17 12.67 10.63
CA VAL A 156 -16.91 12.57 9.87
C VAL A 156 -15.83 13.52 10.37
N ASP A 157 -16.21 14.70 10.90
CA ASP A 157 -15.25 15.74 11.23
C ASP A 157 -14.76 15.62 12.69
N PRO A 158 -13.43 15.60 12.92
CA PRO A 158 -12.86 15.73 14.25
C PRO A 158 -12.95 17.19 14.72
N CYS A 159 -12.68 17.42 16.02
CA CYS A 159 -12.56 18.79 16.52
C CYS A 159 -11.40 19.52 15.83
N LEU A 160 -11.71 20.64 15.18
CA LEU A 160 -10.78 21.46 14.42
C LEU A 160 -9.99 22.39 15.36
N PRO A 161 -8.70 22.67 15.11
CA PRO A 161 -7.93 23.60 15.92
C PRO A 161 -8.46 25.04 15.74
N CYS A 162 -8.57 25.78 16.84
CA CYS A 162 -8.95 27.19 16.82
C CYS A 162 -7.94 28.04 16.03
N THR A 163 -8.46 29.02 15.27
CA THR A 163 -7.68 30.09 14.64
C THR A 163 -6.97 30.93 15.72
N ILE A 164 -5.73 31.31 15.44
CA ILE A 164 -4.90 32.18 16.27
C ILE A 164 -4.58 33.44 15.46
N CYS A 165 -5.06 34.60 15.92
CA CYS A 165 -4.88 35.85 15.19
C CYS A 165 -3.40 36.28 15.12
N GLU A 166 -3.01 36.88 14.00
CA GLU A 166 -1.66 37.41 13.77
C GLU A 166 -1.39 38.73 14.51
N GLU A 167 -0.12 39.18 14.60
CA GLU A 167 0.29 40.40 15.33
C GLU A 167 -0.33 41.71 14.77
N ASN A 168 -0.82 41.68 13.54
CA ASN A 168 -1.49 42.76 12.81
C ASN A 168 -3.03 42.68 12.89
N GLU A 169 -3.59 41.68 13.56
CA GLU A 169 -5.02 41.45 13.73
C GLU A 169 -5.48 41.72 15.16
N VAL A 170 -6.80 41.79 15.35
CA VAL A 170 -7.45 41.82 16.66
C VAL A 170 -8.44 40.67 16.75
N LEU A 171 -8.39 39.93 17.85
CA LEU A 171 -9.43 38.98 18.22
C LEU A 171 -10.76 39.74 18.44
N VAL A 172 -11.73 39.48 17.58
CA VAL A 172 -13.11 40.02 17.66
C VAL A 172 -13.99 39.10 18.50
N LYS A 173 -13.77 37.79 18.38
CA LYS A 173 -14.52 36.73 19.06
C LYS A 173 -13.53 35.65 19.51
N GLU A 174 -13.58 35.29 20.79
CA GLU A 174 -12.76 34.19 21.33
C GLU A 174 -13.23 32.84 20.75
N CYS A 175 -12.34 31.85 20.62
CA CYS A 175 -12.75 30.50 20.24
C CYS A 175 -13.50 29.81 21.39
N THR A 176 -14.43 28.92 21.06
CA THR A 176 -15.11 28.03 22.01
C THR A 176 -15.30 26.65 21.39
N PRO A 177 -15.64 25.59 22.15
CA PRO A 177 -15.88 24.25 21.59
C PRO A 177 -16.87 24.21 20.41
N VAL A 178 -17.77 25.19 20.28
CA VAL A 178 -18.84 25.25 19.28
C VAL A 178 -18.63 26.28 18.16
N PHE A 179 -17.54 27.07 18.19
CA PHE A 179 -17.22 28.01 17.11
C PHE A 179 -15.78 28.49 17.16
N ASP A 180 -15.22 28.77 16.00
CA ASP A 180 -13.87 29.35 15.86
C ASP A 180 -13.75 30.77 16.42
N ALA A 181 -12.50 31.16 16.68
CA ALA A 181 -12.09 32.54 16.88
C ALA A 181 -12.31 33.37 15.59
N GLU A 182 -12.71 34.63 15.76
CA GLU A 182 -12.84 35.58 14.64
C GLU A 182 -11.77 36.67 14.77
N CYS A 183 -10.92 36.80 13.76
CA CYS A 183 -9.84 37.79 13.69
C CYS A 183 -10.20 38.93 12.73
N ARG A 184 -9.65 40.14 12.98
CA ARG A 184 -9.87 41.30 12.11
C ARG A 184 -8.64 42.19 12.03
N ASP A 185 -8.20 42.48 10.81
CA ASP A 185 -7.12 43.41 10.50
C ASP A 185 -7.19 44.75 11.26
N LEU A 186 -6.07 45.16 11.84
CA LEU A 186 -5.88 46.52 12.38
C LEU A 186 -5.77 47.58 11.27
N HIS A 187 -5.49 47.20 10.01
CA HIS A 187 -5.29 48.12 8.90
C HIS A 187 -6.07 47.70 7.63
N PRO A 188 -7.36 48.08 7.50
CA PRO A 188 -8.14 47.91 6.26
C PRO A 188 -7.66 48.76 5.07
N ARG A 189 -6.44 49.33 5.14
CA ARG A 189 -6.01 50.46 4.30
C ARG A 189 -4.54 50.44 3.88
N TRP A 190 -3.97 49.27 3.62
CA TRP A 190 -2.84 49.17 2.67
C TRP A 190 -2.75 47.83 1.93
N SER A 191 -3.82 47.41 1.26
CA SER A 191 -3.60 46.72 -0.02
C SER A 191 -2.97 47.74 -0.98
N PRO A 192 -1.78 47.52 -1.55
CA PRO A 192 -1.32 48.33 -2.65
C PRO A 192 -2.30 48.06 -3.81
N ARG A 193 -3.20 49.01 -4.08
CA ARG A 193 -3.90 49.02 -5.36
C ARG A 193 -2.84 49.16 -6.43
N THR A 194 -2.52 48.07 -7.11
CA THR A 194 -1.78 48.07 -8.37
C THR A 194 -2.42 49.17 -9.23
N PRO A 195 -1.69 50.21 -9.64
CA PRO A 195 -2.30 51.35 -10.30
C PRO A 195 -2.76 50.90 -11.69
N THR A 196 -4.05 50.59 -11.81
CA THR A 196 -4.68 50.30 -13.10
C THR A 196 -4.44 51.49 -14.01
N LEU A 197 -3.80 51.21 -15.15
CA LEU A 197 -3.43 52.20 -16.14
C LEU A 197 -4.64 53.07 -16.52
N MET A 198 -4.51 54.40 -16.40
CA MET A 198 -5.55 55.37 -16.77
C MET A 198 -5.95 55.16 -18.24
N GLY A 199 -7.25 54.92 -18.47
CA GLY A 199 -7.82 54.77 -19.81
C GLY A 199 -9.33 55.01 -19.85
N SER A 200 -9.73 56.14 -20.44
CA SER A 200 -11.07 56.48 -20.93
C SER A 200 -12.20 56.75 -19.91
N GLU A 201 -12.27 58.01 -19.49
CA GLU A 201 -13.44 58.94 -19.56
C GLU A 201 -14.90 58.42 -19.51
N SER A 202 -15.69 59.12 -18.66
CA SER A 202 -17.15 59.40 -18.77
C SER A 202 -18.17 58.38 -18.21
N PRO A 203 -19.42 58.81 -17.83
CA PRO A 203 -19.64 59.23 -16.44
C PRO A 203 -20.88 58.66 -15.72
N MET A 204 -20.76 58.59 -14.38
CA MET A 204 -21.77 58.82 -13.32
C MET A 204 -23.25 58.39 -13.53
N SER A 205 -23.77 57.57 -12.61
CA SER A 205 -25.16 57.69 -12.16
C SER A 205 -25.24 57.87 -10.64
N PHE A 206 -25.90 58.95 -10.23
CA PHE A 206 -26.18 59.32 -8.85
C PHE A 206 -27.52 58.69 -8.45
N THR A 207 -27.57 57.91 -7.38
CA THR A 207 -28.80 57.85 -6.57
C THR A 207 -28.41 57.91 -5.10
N LYS A 208 -28.86 58.98 -4.46
CA LYS A 208 -28.73 59.27 -3.04
C LYS A 208 -30.16 59.33 -2.53
N ASP A 209 -30.45 58.72 -1.39
CA ASP A 209 -31.46 59.27 -0.49
C ASP A 209 -31.21 58.85 0.98
N PRO A 210 -31.62 59.66 1.97
CA PRO A 210 -31.32 59.49 3.39
C PRO A 210 -32.57 59.06 4.20
N TYR A 211 -32.42 58.80 5.51
CA TYR A 211 -33.36 59.30 6.55
C TYR A 211 -32.78 59.17 7.98
N ASP A 212 -33.14 60.17 8.80
CA ASP A 212 -32.87 60.53 10.22
C ASP A 212 -32.17 59.58 11.25
N THR A 213 -31.28 60.06 12.16
CA THR A 213 -31.43 61.02 13.31
C THR A 213 -32.25 60.39 14.46
N GLU A 214 -31.83 60.20 15.73
CA GLU A 214 -31.18 61.07 16.75
C GLU A 214 -30.14 60.29 17.63
N GLY A 215 -29.16 60.93 18.28
CA GLY A 215 -29.18 61.27 19.73
C GLY A 215 -28.69 60.10 20.63
N ILE A 216 -27.63 60.19 21.44
CA ILE A 216 -27.33 61.17 22.50
C ILE A 216 -25.81 61.28 22.75
N VAL A 217 -25.35 62.46 23.18
CA VAL A 217 -23.98 62.72 23.68
C VAL A 217 -23.82 62.32 25.15
N SER A 218 -22.69 61.70 25.50
CA SER A 218 -22.05 61.94 26.81
C SER A 218 -20.54 61.72 26.75
N THR A 219 -19.81 62.77 27.11
CA THR A 219 -18.36 62.76 27.30
C THR A 219 -18.09 63.16 28.75
N LEU A 220 -17.33 62.37 29.50
CA LEU A 220 -16.26 62.94 30.34
C LEU A 220 -15.19 61.91 30.70
N ALA A 221 -13.98 62.42 30.91
CA ALA A 221 -12.79 61.64 31.23
C ALA A 221 -12.76 61.16 32.68
N GLY A 222 -12.12 60.01 32.89
CA GLY A 222 -11.68 59.51 34.19
C GLY A 222 -10.18 59.23 34.18
N THR A 223 -9.36 60.23 34.47
CA THR A 223 -7.93 60.05 34.78
C THR A 223 -7.77 59.74 36.27
N VAL A 224 -6.93 58.76 36.65
CA VAL A 224 -6.01 58.82 37.82
C VAL A 224 -5.26 57.49 38.06
N THR A 225 -3.92 57.60 38.06
CA THR A 225 -2.84 56.79 38.67
C THR A 225 -2.95 55.28 38.95
N THR A 226 -1.99 54.56 38.35
CA THR A 226 -0.97 53.71 39.00
C THR A 226 -1.15 53.30 40.48
N ILE A 227 -1.33 52.00 40.75
CA ILE A 227 -0.87 51.33 41.98
C ILE A 227 -0.20 50.00 41.60
N MET A 228 0.89 49.64 42.29
CA MET A 228 1.61 48.38 42.10
C MET A 228 0.79 47.18 42.61
N GLY A 229 0.60 46.19 41.74
CA GLY A 229 0.08 44.86 42.10
C GLY A 229 1.12 43.79 41.76
N SER A 230 1.90 43.36 42.76
CA SER A 230 2.80 42.21 42.60
C SER A 230 2.01 40.92 42.82
N SER A 231 1.90 40.10 41.77
CA SER A 231 1.58 38.68 41.88
C SER A 231 2.61 37.89 41.07
N GLN A 232 3.22 36.89 41.71
CA GLN A 232 4.27 36.10 41.08
C GLN A 232 3.71 35.20 39.97
N PRO A 233 4.52 34.85 38.95
CA PRO A 233 4.23 33.68 38.15
C PRO A 233 4.32 32.45 39.04
N VAL A 234 3.20 31.73 39.20
CA VAL A 234 3.24 30.36 39.74
C VAL A 234 3.85 29.49 38.65
N VAL A 235 5.18 29.38 38.68
CA VAL A 235 5.93 28.47 37.84
C VAL A 235 5.58 27.04 38.26
N SER A 236 4.66 26.41 37.54
CA SER A 236 4.34 24.99 37.69
C SER A 236 5.46 24.12 37.08
N ARG A 237 6.68 24.27 37.60
CA ARG A 237 7.81 23.35 37.37
C ARG A 237 7.58 22.11 38.23
N GLY A 238 6.92 21.10 37.65
CA GLY A 238 6.56 19.89 38.40
C GLY A 238 6.36 18.60 37.61
N THR A 239 6.32 18.62 36.27
CA THR A 239 6.07 17.41 35.46
C THR A 239 6.90 17.32 34.18
N ALA A 240 7.15 18.42 33.46
CA ALA A 240 7.84 18.40 32.18
C ALA A 240 9.32 17.96 32.25
N ASP A 241 10.06 18.33 33.30
CA ASP A 241 11.50 18.05 33.42
C ASP A 241 11.83 16.54 33.57
N ASN A 242 10.83 15.69 33.88
CA ASN A 242 10.99 14.23 33.95
C ASN A 242 10.41 13.51 32.72
N LEU A 243 9.72 14.20 31.82
CA LEU A 243 9.13 13.57 30.63
C LEU A 243 10.22 13.11 29.65
N ILE A 244 11.24 13.95 29.41
CA ILE A 244 12.33 13.66 28.47
C ILE A 244 13.19 12.45 28.93
N PRO A 245 13.67 12.34 30.18
CA PRO A 245 14.40 11.16 30.64
C PRO A 245 13.57 9.86 30.61
N VAL A 246 12.28 9.94 30.92
CA VAL A 246 11.37 8.79 30.87
C VAL A 246 11.15 8.34 29.42
N TYR A 247 10.91 9.28 28.50
CA TYR A 247 10.74 8.97 27.08
C TYR A 247 12.02 8.35 26.48
N CYS A 248 13.19 8.91 26.76
CA CYS A 248 14.47 8.32 26.36
C CYS A 248 14.69 6.91 26.95
N SER A 249 14.26 6.66 28.19
CA SER A 249 14.35 5.33 28.82
C SER A 249 13.40 4.32 28.19
N ILE A 250 12.18 4.74 27.82
CA ILE A 250 11.20 3.91 27.12
C ILE A 250 11.68 3.60 25.69
N LEU A 251 12.16 4.61 24.95
CA LEU A 251 12.72 4.42 23.61
C LEU A 251 13.93 3.47 23.64
N ALA A 252 14.84 3.62 24.61
CA ALA A 252 15.95 2.69 24.79
C ALA A 252 15.47 1.26 25.09
N ALA A 253 14.44 1.09 25.93
CA ALA A 253 13.85 -0.22 26.21
C ALA A 253 13.18 -0.85 24.98
N VAL A 254 12.48 -0.06 24.16
CA VAL A 254 11.87 -0.51 22.90
C VAL A 254 12.95 -0.90 21.88
N VAL A 255 14.01 -0.12 21.71
CA VAL A 255 15.13 -0.44 20.82
C VAL A 255 15.85 -1.71 21.27
N VAL A 256 16.14 -1.86 22.58
CA VAL A 256 16.72 -3.09 23.13
C VAL A 256 15.78 -4.28 22.96
N GLY A 257 14.47 -4.08 23.13
CA GLY A 257 13.45 -5.10 22.88
C GLY A 257 13.38 -5.55 21.42
N LEU A 258 13.45 -4.61 20.46
CA LEU A 258 13.50 -4.90 19.03
C LEU A 258 14.80 -5.61 18.63
N VAL A 259 15.96 -5.16 19.13
CA VAL A 259 17.25 -5.84 18.91
C VAL A 259 17.23 -7.26 19.50
N ALA A 260 16.67 -7.44 20.70
CA ALA A 260 16.50 -8.74 21.32
C ALA A 260 15.51 -9.63 20.54
N TYR A 261 14.42 -9.06 20.00
CA TYR A 261 13.46 -9.77 19.15
C TYR A 261 14.09 -10.19 17.82
N ILE A 262 14.86 -9.31 17.15
CA ILE A 262 15.59 -9.64 15.92
C ILE A 262 16.65 -10.70 16.20
N ALA A 263 17.40 -10.59 17.30
CA ALA A 263 18.37 -11.59 17.74
C ALA A 263 17.69 -12.93 18.07
N PHE A 264 16.54 -12.91 18.73
CA PHE A 264 15.74 -14.11 19.03
C PHE A 264 15.16 -14.74 17.77
N LYS A 265 14.63 -13.94 16.83
CA LYS A 265 14.11 -14.40 15.54
C LYS A 265 15.24 -15.00 14.69
N ARG A 266 16.39 -14.33 14.56
CA ARG A 266 17.60 -14.88 13.93
C ARG A 266 18.10 -16.15 14.65
N TRP A 267 18.09 -16.19 15.98
CA TRP A 267 18.46 -17.37 16.77
C TRP A 267 17.50 -18.54 16.53
N ASN A 268 16.19 -18.30 16.48
CA ASN A 268 15.19 -19.34 16.22
C ASN A 268 15.23 -19.82 14.76
N SER A 269 15.48 -18.93 13.80
CA SER A 269 15.76 -19.30 12.39
C SER A 269 17.04 -20.14 12.29
N CYS A 270 18.13 -19.74 12.94
CA CYS A 270 19.35 -20.56 13.03
C CYS A 270 19.10 -21.89 13.76
N LYS A 271 18.23 -21.94 14.76
CA LYS A 271 17.85 -23.17 15.49
C LYS A 271 17.04 -24.12 14.60
N GLN A 272 16.09 -23.62 13.83
CA GLN A 272 15.36 -24.41 12.81
C GLN A 272 16.31 -24.90 11.71
N ASN A 273 17.19 -24.05 11.20
CA ASN A 273 18.18 -24.43 10.19
C ASN A 273 19.19 -25.46 10.74
N LYS A 274 19.54 -25.39 12.04
CA LYS A 274 20.38 -26.38 12.72
C LYS A 274 19.66 -27.70 12.97
N GLN A 275 18.33 -27.71 13.09
CA GLN A 275 17.52 -28.94 13.11
C GLN A 275 17.40 -29.56 11.70
N ALA A 276 17.32 -28.75 10.65
CA ALA A 276 17.43 -29.23 9.27
C ALA A 276 18.81 -29.86 8.97
N ALA A 277 19.90 -29.28 9.50
CA ALA A 277 21.25 -29.81 9.35
C ALA A 277 21.52 -31.10 10.17
N ASN A 278 20.95 -31.23 11.38
CA ASN A 278 21.20 -32.40 12.24
C ASN A 278 20.38 -33.66 11.89
N ASN A 279 19.43 -33.57 10.93
CA ASN A 279 18.81 -34.75 10.32
C ASN A 279 19.61 -35.30 9.13
N ARG A 280 20.82 -34.78 8.87
CA ARG A 280 21.81 -35.42 8.00
C ARG A 280 22.84 -36.16 8.87
N PRO A 281 22.95 -37.51 8.80
CA PRO A 281 24.00 -38.21 9.53
C PRO A 281 25.39 -37.88 8.97
N VAL A 282 26.28 -37.38 9.85
CA VAL A 282 27.61 -37.96 10.20
C VAL A 282 28.30 -38.79 9.11
N ASN A 283 29.57 -38.60 8.72
CA ASN A 283 30.58 -37.52 8.86
C ASN A 283 31.67 -37.83 7.78
N GLN A 284 32.26 -36.86 7.05
CA GLN A 284 33.59 -36.23 7.30
C GLN A 284 34.76 -37.23 7.46
N THR A 285 35.96 -37.13 6.87
CA THR A 285 36.77 -36.05 6.20
C THR A 285 38.03 -36.73 5.54
N PRO A 286 39.22 -36.11 5.33
CA PRO A 286 39.65 -35.11 4.33
C PRO A 286 40.81 -35.56 3.37
N SER A 287 41.31 -34.63 2.53
CA SER A 287 42.52 -34.65 1.64
C SER A 287 43.86 -35.06 2.34
N PRO A 288 45.04 -35.29 1.67
CA PRO A 288 45.45 -34.94 0.28
C PRO A 288 46.40 -35.96 -0.46
N GLU A 289 47.05 -35.51 -1.57
CA GLU A 289 48.18 -36.11 -2.32
C GLU A 289 47.91 -37.42 -3.13
N GLY A 290 48.39 -37.65 -4.36
CA GLY A 290 49.14 -36.84 -5.33
C GLY A 290 49.64 -37.68 -6.53
N GLU A 291 49.94 -37.00 -7.66
CA GLU A 291 50.83 -37.43 -8.78
C GLU A 291 50.40 -38.44 -9.89
N LYS A 292 50.53 -37.98 -11.16
CA LYS A 292 50.99 -38.69 -12.39
C LYS A 292 50.16 -39.87 -12.97
N LEU A 293 49.92 -40.05 -14.29
CA LEU A 293 50.28 -39.41 -15.59
C LEU A 293 48.97 -39.34 -16.47
N HIS A 294 48.84 -38.90 -17.73
CA HIS A 294 49.67 -38.42 -18.86
C HIS A 294 48.89 -37.25 -19.54
N SER A 295 49.50 -36.13 -19.97
CA SER A 295 50.19 -35.85 -21.24
C SER A 295 49.32 -35.66 -22.51
N ASP A 296 49.34 -34.41 -22.98
CA ASP A 296 49.24 -33.92 -24.37
C ASP A 296 48.04 -34.26 -25.28
N SER A 297 47.27 -33.22 -25.61
CA SER A 297 47.37 -32.56 -26.93
C SER A 297 46.62 -31.22 -26.92
N GLY A 298 47.32 -30.13 -27.18
CA GLY A 298 46.69 -28.84 -27.50
C GLY A 298 46.57 -28.65 -29.01
N ILE A 299 45.52 -27.97 -29.48
CA ILE A 299 45.56 -27.18 -30.72
C ILE A 299 44.59 -26.00 -30.63
N SER A 300 44.84 -25.00 -31.46
CA SER A 300 44.39 -23.60 -31.33
C SER A 300 43.55 -23.12 -32.54
N VAL A 301 43.11 -21.86 -32.44
CA VAL A 301 42.69 -20.90 -33.49
C VAL A 301 41.40 -21.12 -34.32
N ASP A 302 40.50 -20.15 -34.15
CA ASP A 302 39.86 -19.26 -35.15
C ASP A 302 39.06 -19.75 -36.38
N SER A 303 37.80 -19.31 -36.40
CA SER A 303 37.19 -18.37 -37.36
C SER A 303 37.30 -18.58 -38.89
N GLN A 304 36.20 -19.00 -39.52
CA GLN A 304 35.60 -18.44 -40.77
C GLN A 304 34.27 -19.19 -41.03
N SER A 305 33.07 -18.57 -41.07
CA SER A 305 32.49 -17.55 -41.97
C SER A 305 32.07 -18.05 -43.36
N LEU A 306 30.76 -17.97 -43.66
CA LEU A 306 30.08 -17.67 -44.94
C LEU A 306 28.55 -17.81 -44.66
N HIS A 307 27.70 -16.81 -44.94
CA HIS A 307 26.86 -16.66 -46.16
C HIS A 307 26.23 -18.00 -46.63
N ASP A 308 24.92 -18.10 -46.93
CA ASP A 308 24.05 -17.09 -47.56
C ASP A 308 22.54 -17.46 -47.42
N GLN A 309 21.67 -16.56 -47.92
CA GLN A 309 20.27 -16.75 -48.39
C GLN A 309 19.07 -16.63 -47.43
N GLN A 310 18.43 -15.46 -47.58
CA GLN A 310 17.00 -15.19 -47.39
C GLN A 310 16.15 -15.84 -48.51
N PRO A 311 14.81 -15.94 -48.37
CA PRO A 311 13.98 -15.06 -49.22
C PRO A 311 12.74 -14.46 -48.52
N GLN A 312 12.33 -13.28 -49.00
CA GLN A 312 11.09 -12.58 -48.64
C GLN A 312 9.95 -12.87 -49.64
N THR A 313 8.70 -12.61 -49.23
CA THR A 313 7.64 -11.81 -49.94
C THR A 313 6.25 -12.09 -49.31
N GLN A 314 5.27 -11.17 -49.22
CA GLN A 314 5.24 -9.70 -49.30
C GLN A 314 3.94 -9.13 -48.67
N THR A 315 4.06 -8.00 -47.94
CA THR A 315 3.12 -6.85 -47.79
C THR A 315 1.59 -7.00 -47.70
N THR A 316 1.00 -6.31 -46.71
CA THR A 316 -0.01 -5.25 -46.93
C THR A 316 0.22 -4.12 -45.90
N GLN A 317 -0.05 -2.87 -46.27
CA GLN A 317 0.35 -1.67 -45.52
C GLN A 317 -0.64 -1.27 -44.41
N GLY A 318 -0.12 -0.69 -43.32
CA GLY A 318 -0.91 -0.13 -42.21
C GLY A 318 -0.08 0.79 -41.31
N GLN A 319 0.04 2.06 -41.72
CA GLN A 319 0.47 3.27 -41.00
C GLN A 319 1.27 3.15 -39.69
N ALA A 320 2.45 3.79 -39.68
CA ALA A 320 3.18 4.11 -38.46
C ALA A 320 2.37 5.07 -37.57
N LEU A 321 2.20 4.72 -36.30
CA LEU A 321 1.82 5.64 -35.24
C LEU A 321 2.99 5.77 -34.26
N LYS A 322 3.42 7.03 -34.12
CA LYS A 322 4.56 7.50 -33.35
C LYS A 322 4.33 7.24 -31.86
N GLY A 323 5.04 6.27 -31.29
CA GLY A 323 5.13 6.10 -29.85
C GLY A 323 6.12 7.09 -29.26
N ASP A 324 5.66 8.31 -28.94
CA ASP A 324 6.40 9.23 -28.08
C ASP A 324 6.38 8.68 -26.64
N GLY A 325 7.21 7.68 -26.37
CA GLY A 325 7.35 7.09 -25.03
C GLY A 325 8.01 8.08 -24.09
N ASN A 326 7.25 8.60 -23.13
CA ASN A 326 7.78 9.52 -22.12
C ASN A 326 8.91 8.83 -21.35
N LEU A 327 10.13 9.37 -21.44
CA LEU A 327 11.28 8.91 -20.68
C LEU A 327 11.09 9.23 -19.20
N TYR A 328 11.54 8.38 -18.30
CA TYR A 328 11.45 8.59 -16.85
C TYR A 328 12.11 9.91 -16.41
N THR A 329 13.21 10.30 -17.07
CA THR A 329 13.90 11.59 -16.89
C THR A 329 13.06 12.82 -17.25
N SER A 330 11.97 12.66 -18.00
CA SER A 330 11.01 13.73 -18.30
C SER A 330 9.91 13.92 -17.26
N LEU A 331 9.81 13.02 -16.27
CA LEU A 331 8.89 13.21 -15.14
C LEU A 331 9.32 14.39 -14.26
N PRO A 332 8.36 15.17 -13.72
CA PRO A 332 8.62 16.15 -12.68
C PRO A 332 9.35 15.55 -11.47
N ALA A 333 10.26 16.33 -10.86
CA ALA A 333 11.09 15.88 -9.74
C ALA A 333 10.27 15.39 -8.53
N ASN A 334 9.11 16.02 -8.24
CA ASN A 334 8.20 15.57 -7.18
C ASN A 334 7.70 14.13 -7.41
N LYS A 335 7.40 13.75 -8.67
CA LYS A 335 6.97 12.40 -8.99
C LYS A 335 8.10 11.38 -8.88
N GLN A 336 9.32 11.75 -9.25
CA GLN A 336 10.49 10.88 -9.08
C GLN A 336 10.81 10.65 -7.57
N GLU A 337 10.70 11.68 -6.74
CA GLU A 337 10.86 11.59 -5.29
C GLU A 337 9.74 10.76 -4.62
N GLU A 338 8.50 10.86 -5.13
CA GLU A 338 7.38 10.03 -4.67
C GLU A 338 7.60 8.54 -4.96
N VAL A 339 8.05 8.16 -6.17
CA VAL A 339 8.42 6.77 -6.50
C VAL A 339 9.49 6.25 -5.56
N GLU A 340 10.54 7.04 -5.33
CA GLU A 340 11.62 6.67 -4.43
C GLU A 340 11.11 6.44 -3.00
N LYS A 341 10.26 7.35 -2.50
CA LYS A 341 9.64 7.26 -1.17
C LYS A 341 8.75 6.03 -1.02
N LEU A 342 7.90 5.72 -2.00
CA LEU A 342 6.96 4.59 -1.97
C LEU A 342 7.64 3.21 -2.15
N LEU A 343 8.81 3.18 -2.79
CA LEU A 343 9.67 2.01 -2.83
C LEU A 343 10.48 1.87 -1.53
N ASN A 344 10.99 2.97 -0.96
CA ASN A 344 11.76 2.95 0.28
C ASN A 344 10.91 2.70 1.54
N SER A 345 9.61 3.03 1.52
CA SER A 345 8.66 2.71 2.59
C SER A 345 8.17 1.26 2.57
N SER A 346 8.59 0.46 1.60
CA SER A 346 8.20 -0.94 1.45
C SER A 346 9.28 -1.91 1.95
N THR A 347 9.05 -3.22 1.86
CA THR A 347 10.04 -4.20 2.31
C THR A 347 11.33 -4.07 1.49
N GLU A 348 12.49 -4.30 2.13
CA GLU A 348 13.82 -4.17 1.51
C GLU A 348 13.97 -5.00 0.21
N ASP A 349 13.17 -6.06 0.05
CA ASP A 349 13.15 -6.89 -1.16
C ASP A 349 12.39 -6.26 -2.34
N THR A 350 11.48 -5.30 -2.13
CA THR A 350 10.58 -4.80 -3.19
C THR A 350 11.36 -4.14 -4.34
N TRP A 351 12.32 -3.27 -4.02
CA TRP A 351 13.14 -2.62 -5.05
C TRP A 351 14.10 -3.60 -5.74
N ARG A 352 14.50 -4.70 -5.07
CA ARG A 352 15.29 -5.78 -5.69
C ARG A 352 14.46 -6.54 -6.73
N HIS A 353 13.20 -6.85 -6.41
CA HIS A 353 12.26 -7.46 -7.38
C HIS A 353 11.97 -6.51 -8.55
N LEU A 354 11.82 -5.21 -8.29
CA LEU A 354 11.70 -4.20 -9.35
C LEU A 354 12.93 -4.20 -10.27
N ALA A 355 14.14 -4.21 -9.71
CA ALA A 355 15.37 -4.25 -10.50
C ALA A 355 15.45 -5.49 -11.40
N GLY A 356 15.03 -6.66 -10.91
CA GLY A 356 14.92 -7.88 -11.72
C GLY A 356 13.99 -7.70 -12.92
N GLU A 357 12.79 -7.12 -12.72
CA GLU A 357 11.84 -6.84 -13.80
C GLU A 357 12.30 -5.73 -14.76
N LEU A 358 13.13 -4.79 -14.30
CA LEU A 358 13.82 -3.79 -15.13
C LEU A 358 15.06 -4.37 -15.87
N GLY A 359 15.32 -5.67 -15.75
CA GLY A 359 16.34 -6.40 -16.52
C GLY A 359 17.74 -6.41 -15.90
N TYR A 360 17.88 -6.07 -14.60
CA TYR A 360 19.14 -6.22 -13.88
C TYR A 360 19.39 -7.67 -13.46
N LYS A 361 20.67 -8.06 -13.39
CA LYS A 361 21.10 -9.35 -12.83
C LYS A 361 21.40 -9.18 -11.34
N GLU A 362 21.18 -10.22 -10.53
CA GLU A 362 21.45 -10.22 -9.08
C GLU A 362 22.81 -9.60 -8.71
N ASP A 363 23.89 -9.95 -9.41
CA ASP A 363 25.25 -9.39 -9.18
C ASP A 363 25.31 -7.84 -9.23
N HIS A 364 24.44 -7.21 -10.01
CA HIS A 364 24.32 -5.75 -10.17
C HIS A 364 23.19 -5.14 -9.31
N ILE A 365 22.29 -5.96 -8.78
CA ILE A 365 21.33 -5.55 -7.76
C ILE A 365 22.07 -5.42 -6.41
N ASP A 366 22.95 -6.38 -6.12
CA ASP A 366 23.75 -6.42 -4.90
C ASP A 366 24.78 -5.28 -4.81
N SER A 367 25.22 -4.68 -5.91
CA SER A 367 26.04 -3.45 -5.87
C SER A 367 25.27 -2.25 -5.33
N PHE A 368 23.99 -2.09 -5.69
CA PHE A 368 23.16 -0.99 -5.17
C PHE A 368 22.85 -1.14 -3.67
N THR A 369 22.87 -2.37 -3.12
CA THR A 369 22.66 -2.60 -1.67
C THR A 369 23.76 -1.99 -0.79
N GLN A 370 24.91 -1.63 -1.38
CA GLN A 370 26.06 -1.06 -0.68
C GLN A 370 26.05 0.47 -0.65
N GLU A 371 25.09 1.12 -1.34
CA GLU A 371 24.95 2.58 -1.37
C GLU A 371 24.06 3.09 -0.24
N GLU A 372 24.24 4.36 0.15
CA GLU A 372 23.47 4.99 1.24
C GLU A 372 21.95 5.12 0.93
N CYS A 373 21.57 5.06 -0.36
CA CYS A 373 20.18 5.10 -0.83
C CYS A 373 19.98 4.15 -2.03
N PRO A 374 19.82 2.82 -1.80
CA PRO A 374 19.79 1.81 -2.87
C PRO A 374 18.71 2.04 -3.94
N VAL A 375 17.53 2.52 -3.52
CA VAL A 375 16.40 2.82 -4.42
C VAL A 375 16.74 3.99 -5.36
N ARG A 376 17.33 5.06 -4.82
CA ARG A 376 17.76 6.24 -5.61
C ARG A 376 18.84 5.86 -6.62
N ALA A 377 19.81 5.06 -6.19
CA ALA A 377 20.89 4.56 -7.04
C ALA A 377 20.36 3.74 -8.22
N LEU A 378 19.46 2.78 -7.95
CA LEU A 378 18.79 1.98 -8.98
C LEU A 378 18.02 2.86 -9.96
N LEU A 379 17.17 3.77 -9.47
CA LEU A 379 16.33 4.62 -10.31
C LEU A 379 17.18 5.57 -11.17
N ALA A 380 18.29 6.11 -10.64
CA ALA A 380 19.20 6.97 -11.38
C ALA A 380 20.00 6.21 -12.47
N ASP A 381 20.53 5.01 -12.15
CA ASP A 381 21.19 4.15 -13.14
C ASP A 381 20.20 3.71 -14.23
N TRP A 382 18.98 3.32 -13.84
CA TRP A 382 17.95 2.92 -14.79
C TRP A 382 17.53 4.08 -15.69
N ALA A 383 17.28 5.27 -15.13
CA ALA A 383 16.94 6.49 -15.85
C ALA A 383 17.98 6.92 -16.91
N SER A 384 19.23 6.47 -16.78
CA SER A 384 20.29 6.72 -17.77
C SER A 384 20.19 5.88 -19.04
N LYS A 385 19.31 4.87 -19.08
CA LYS A 385 19.16 3.91 -20.19
C LYS A 385 18.08 4.37 -21.17
N ASP A 386 18.32 4.19 -22.47
CA ASP A 386 17.36 4.52 -23.53
C ASP A 386 16.02 3.75 -23.44
N SER A 387 15.99 2.65 -22.67
CA SER A 387 14.78 1.86 -22.39
C SER A 387 13.96 2.35 -21.19
N ALA A 388 14.38 3.42 -20.52
CA ALA A 388 13.76 3.92 -19.30
C ALA A 388 12.51 4.78 -19.58
N THR A 389 11.45 4.15 -20.06
CA THR A 389 10.14 4.78 -20.28
C THR A 389 9.24 4.63 -19.07
N VAL A 390 8.35 5.60 -18.84
CA VAL A 390 7.37 5.55 -17.75
C VAL A 390 6.46 4.31 -17.88
N ASP A 391 6.10 3.91 -19.11
CA ASP A 391 5.34 2.68 -19.38
C ASP A 391 6.07 1.40 -18.98
N ALA A 392 7.41 1.37 -19.10
CA ALA A 392 8.22 0.24 -18.62
C ALA A 392 8.20 0.16 -17.09
N LEU A 393 8.28 1.30 -16.40
CA LEU A 393 8.15 1.38 -14.94
C LEU A 393 6.75 0.89 -14.48
N TYR A 394 5.67 1.39 -15.08
CA TYR A 394 4.30 0.95 -14.76
C TYR A 394 4.06 -0.53 -15.06
N SER A 395 4.72 -1.08 -16.06
CA SER A 395 4.64 -2.50 -16.40
C SER A 395 5.40 -3.35 -15.38
N ALA A 396 6.59 -2.93 -14.95
CA ALA A 396 7.38 -3.62 -13.93
C ALA A 396 6.70 -3.55 -12.53
N LEU A 397 6.22 -2.37 -12.12
CA LEU A 397 5.51 -2.16 -10.86
C LEU A 397 4.25 -3.04 -10.74
N ARG A 398 3.45 -3.17 -11.81
CA ARG A 398 2.28 -4.07 -11.81
C ARG A 398 2.65 -5.55 -11.68
N LYS A 399 3.75 -5.99 -12.29
CA LYS A 399 4.22 -7.39 -12.16
C LYS A 399 4.66 -7.75 -10.75
N ILE A 400 5.32 -6.83 -10.05
CA ILE A 400 5.72 -7.03 -8.63
C ILE A 400 4.55 -6.76 -7.64
N GLN A 401 3.31 -6.71 -8.13
CA GLN A 401 2.09 -6.44 -7.36
C GLN A 401 2.07 -5.08 -6.63
N ARG A 402 2.87 -4.11 -7.08
CA ARG A 402 2.89 -2.72 -6.60
C ARG A 402 2.08 -1.79 -7.51
N GLY A 403 0.81 -2.14 -7.72
CA GLY A 403 -0.15 -1.30 -8.44
C GLY A 403 -0.47 0.01 -7.72
N ASP A 404 -0.33 0.05 -6.39
CA ASP A 404 -0.46 1.22 -5.52
C ASP A 404 0.46 2.38 -5.94
N ILE A 405 1.72 2.09 -6.27
CA ILE A 405 2.68 3.11 -6.75
C ILE A 405 2.25 3.65 -8.13
N VAL A 406 1.69 2.79 -8.98
CA VAL A 406 1.21 3.20 -10.30
C VAL A 406 -0.01 4.12 -10.17
N GLU A 407 -0.93 3.81 -9.26
CA GLU A 407 -2.14 4.60 -9.02
C GLU A 407 -1.83 6.00 -8.46
N SER A 408 -0.89 6.15 -7.52
CA SER A 408 -0.49 7.48 -7.02
C SER A 408 0.10 8.36 -8.13
N LEU A 409 0.97 7.79 -8.98
CA LEU A 409 1.58 8.50 -10.11
C LEU A 409 0.56 8.99 -11.16
N TYR A 410 -0.55 8.26 -11.35
CA TYR A 410 -1.66 8.73 -12.17
C TYR A 410 -2.49 9.82 -11.47
N SER A 411 -2.80 9.63 -10.18
CA SER A 411 -3.78 10.42 -9.40
C SER A 411 -3.52 11.93 -9.41
N GLU A 412 -2.27 12.38 -9.23
CA GLU A 412 -1.93 13.82 -9.22
C GLU A 412 -2.18 14.55 -10.54
N SER A 413 -2.38 13.83 -11.65
CA SER A 413 -2.52 14.44 -12.99
C SER A 413 -3.85 15.16 -13.21
N THR A 414 -4.78 15.07 -12.24
CA THR A 414 -6.16 15.58 -12.35
C THR A 414 -6.34 16.95 -11.68
N ALA A 415 -5.31 17.47 -10.97
CA ALA A 415 -5.36 18.77 -10.30
C ALA A 415 -5.09 19.96 -11.24
N THR A 416 -5.83 20.06 -12.35
CA THR A 416 -5.85 21.30 -13.16
C THR A 416 -6.95 22.22 -12.64
N SER A 417 -6.54 23.31 -11.97
CA SER A 417 -7.44 24.34 -11.44
C SER A 417 -8.33 24.94 -12.54
N PRO A 418 -9.65 25.10 -12.34
CA PRO A 418 -10.49 25.88 -13.23
C PRO A 418 -10.20 27.38 -13.03
N VAL A 419 -10.23 28.13 -14.15
CA VAL A 419 -10.22 29.60 -14.23
C VAL A 419 -11.55 30.07 -14.81
#